data_AF-A0A7J9HB21-F1
#
_entry.id   AF-A0A7J9HB21-F1
#
_cell.length_a   1.000
_cell.length_b   1.000
_cell.length_c   1.000
_cell.angle_alpha   90.00
_cell.angle_beta   90.00
_cell.angle_gamma   90.00
#
_symmetry.space_group_name_H-M   'P 1'
#
loop_
_entity.id
_entity.type
_entity.pdbx_description
1 polymer ?
#
loop_
_entity_poly.entity_id
_entity_poly.type
_entity_poly.pdbx_seq_one_letter_code
_entity_poly.pdbx_strand_id
1 'polypeptide(L)'
;MLFWVINEAYLKQVLELDEKDGQVKLTCLGPDLLNNQKVQYTVPPNVWFGAFPTKDFNISTDGAVTKNDPRDAESHYSLVGCTCAPAFQFQDFELAKRSELVTRFPKHEHLISLLTYPD
;
A
#
# COMPACT_ATOMS: atom_id res chain seq x y z
N MET A 1 -1.87 -11.75 2.36
CA MET A 1 -3.27 -11.26 2.43
C MET A 1 -3.79 -11.03 1.02
N LEU A 2 -5.02 -11.42 0.72
CA LEU A 2 -5.68 -11.24 -0.57
C LEU A 2 -6.57 -9.99 -0.52
N PHE A 3 -6.46 -9.13 -1.53
CA PHE A 3 -7.29 -7.94 -1.73
C PHE A 3 -8.13 -8.10 -3.00
N TRP A 4 -9.37 -7.63 -2.97
CA TRP A 4 -10.19 -7.43 -4.18
C TRP A 4 -11.06 -6.18 -4.06
N VAL A 5 -11.41 -5.61 -5.21
CA VAL A 5 -12.25 -4.42 -5.30
C VAL A 5 -13.72 -4.81 -5.14
N ILE A 6 -14.45 -4.10 -4.26
CA ILE A 6 -15.89 -4.32 -4.02
C ILE A 6 -16.73 -3.24 -4.72
N ASN A 7 -16.30 -1.97 -4.70
CA ASN A 7 -16.95 -0.84 -5.38
C ASN A 7 -15.94 0.30 -5.57
N GLU A 8 -16.07 1.09 -6.64
CA GLU A 8 -15.09 2.13 -6.99
C GLU A 8 -15.71 3.52 -7.17
N ALA A 9 -15.05 4.48 -6.54
CA ALA A 9 -14.83 5.75 -7.19
C ALA A 9 -13.36 5.95 -7.61
N TYR A 10 -12.38 5.37 -6.89
CA TYR A 10 -10.95 5.45 -7.24
C TYR A 10 -10.12 4.22 -6.88
N LEU A 11 -9.01 4.11 -7.61
CA LEU A 11 -8.01 3.06 -7.52
C LEU A 11 -7.25 3.10 -6.19
N LYS A 12 -6.89 1.90 -5.71
CA LYS A 12 -6.06 1.71 -4.51
C LYS A 12 -4.66 1.26 -4.92
N GLN A 13 -3.65 1.92 -4.38
CA GLN A 13 -2.26 1.49 -4.49
C GLN A 13 -1.89 0.65 -3.27
N VAL A 14 -1.44 -0.58 -3.48
CA VAL A 14 -0.79 -1.41 -2.46
C VAL A 14 0.72 -1.22 -2.60
N LEU A 15 1.37 -0.84 -1.50
CA LEU A 15 2.82 -0.72 -1.38
C LEU A 15 3.35 -1.92 -0.60
N GLU A 16 4.40 -2.55 -1.11
CA GLU A 16 5.08 -3.70 -0.53
C GLU A 16 6.57 -3.36 -0.37
N LEU A 17 7.16 -3.68 0.78
CA LEU A 17 8.58 -3.57 1.10
C LEU A 17 9.12 -4.97 1.44
N ASP A 18 9.97 -5.52 0.58
CA ASP A 18 10.59 -6.84 0.80
C ASP A 18 11.95 -6.68 1.53
N GLU A 19 12.08 -7.31 2.69
CA GLU A 19 13.32 -7.26 3.49
C GLU A 19 14.49 -8.00 2.83
N LYS A 20 14.23 -8.92 1.89
CA LYS A 20 15.28 -9.74 1.26
C LYS A 20 16.17 -8.92 0.33
N ASP A 21 15.57 -7.96 -0.38
CA ASP A 21 16.26 -7.14 -1.39
C ASP A 21 16.15 -5.64 -1.16
N GLY A 22 15.30 -5.19 -0.21
CA GLY A 22 15.08 -3.79 0.08
C GLY A 22 14.21 -3.07 -0.95
N GLN A 23 13.57 -3.81 -1.86
CA GLN A 23 12.83 -3.25 -2.98
C GLN A 23 11.41 -2.87 -2.59
N VAL A 24 10.92 -1.80 -3.23
CA VAL A 24 9.51 -1.39 -3.18
C VAL A 24 8.78 -1.95 -4.38
N LYS A 25 7.59 -2.50 -4.15
CA LYS A 25 6.64 -2.82 -5.22
C LYS A 25 5.33 -2.07 -5.00
N LEU A 26 4.82 -1.49 -6.08
CA LEU A 26 3.54 -0.80 -6.12
C LEU A 26 2.57 -1.60 -7.01
N THR A 27 1.53 -2.17 -6.41
CA THR A 27 0.48 -2.90 -7.13
C THR A 27 -0.82 -2.08 -7.12
N CYS A 28 -1.31 -1.69 -8.31
CA CYS A 28 -2.54 -0.91 -8.43
C CYS A 28 -3.76 -1.84 -8.54
N LEU A 29 -4.72 -1.69 -7.63
CA LEU A 29 -5.98 -2.40 -7.66
C LEU A 29 -7.05 -1.56 -8.34
N GLY A 30 -7.72 -2.19 -9.31
CA GLY A 30 -8.80 -1.61 -10.09
C GLY A 30 -9.26 -2.48 -11.26
N PRO A 31 -10.35 -2.09 -11.95
CA PRO A 31 -10.99 -2.88 -13.00
C PRO A 31 -10.34 -2.74 -14.37
N ASP A 32 -9.45 -1.77 -14.56
CA ASP A 32 -8.84 -1.51 -15.87
C ASP A 32 -7.65 -2.43 -16.15
N LEU A 33 -7.98 -3.62 -16.65
CA LEU A 33 -7.02 -4.66 -16.99
C LEU A 33 -6.04 -4.23 -18.10
N LEU A 34 -6.46 -3.32 -18.99
CA LEU A 34 -5.62 -2.84 -20.10
C LEU A 34 -4.50 -1.93 -19.60
N ASN A 35 -4.74 -1.23 -18.47
CA ASN A 35 -3.75 -0.39 -17.80
C ASN A 35 -3.05 -1.12 -16.62
N ASN A 36 -2.92 -2.44 -16.70
CA ASN A 36 -2.22 -3.31 -15.74
C ASN A 36 -2.74 -3.23 -14.29
N GLN A 37 -3.98 -2.76 -14.10
CA GLN A 37 -4.62 -2.85 -12.80
C GLN A 37 -5.00 -4.29 -12.49
N LYS A 38 -5.10 -4.61 -11.20
CA LYS A 38 -5.50 -5.92 -10.71
C LYS A 38 -6.84 -5.81 -10.00
N VAL A 39 -7.86 -6.50 -10.51
CA VAL A 39 -9.15 -6.63 -9.79
C VAL A 39 -8.95 -7.37 -8.46
N GLN A 40 -7.96 -8.25 -8.40
CA GLN A 40 -7.63 -9.07 -7.24
C GLN A 40 -6.10 -9.27 -7.15
N TYR A 41 -5.54 -9.23 -5.94
CA TYR A 41 -4.11 -9.39 -5.71
C TYR A 41 -3.78 -10.00 -4.34
N THR A 42 -2.78 -10.88 -4.29
CA THR A 42 -2.25 -11.46 -3.05
C THR A 42 -0.90 -10.86 -2.72
N VAL A 43 -0.81 -10.18 -1.58
CA VAL A 43 0.48 -9.81 -0.98
C VAL A 43 1.13 -11.07 -0.41
N PRO A 44 2.41 -11.36 -0.75
CA PRO A 44 3.16 -12.49 -0.19
C PRO A 44 3.23 -12.47 1.34
N PRO A 45 3.37 -13.63 2.00
CA PRO A 45 3.61 -13.67 3.44
C PRO A 45 4.98 -13.05 3.79
N ASN A 46 5.09 -12.49 4.99
CA ASN A 46 6.32 -11.91 5.54
C ASN A 46 6.89 -10.74 4.72
N VAL A 47 6.02 -9.95 4.10
CA VAL A 47 6.36 -8.70 3.40
C VAL A 47 5.63 -7.57 4.10
N TRP A 48 6.32 -6.48 4.39
CA TRP A 48 5.68 -5.27 4.92
C TRP A 48 4.81 -4.66 3.83
N PHE A 49 3.58 -4.29 4.16
CA PHE A 49 2.71 -3.66 3.17
C PHE A 49 1.84 -2.56 3.80
N GLY A 50 1.50 -1.59 2.97
CA GLY A 50 0.56 -0.52 3.27
C GLY A 50 -0.27 -0.20 2.03
N ALA A 51 -1.24 0.71 2.17
CA ALA A 51 -2.01 1.13 1.00
C ALA A 51 -2.55 2.54 1.13
N PHE A 52 -2.75 3.18 -0.02
CA PHE A 52 -3.28 4.54 -0.13
C PHE A 52 -4.05 4.71 -1.46
N PRO A 53 -5.00 5.64 -1.53
CA PRO A 53 -5.68 6.00 -2.78
C PRO A 53 -4.71 6.64 -3.78
N THR A 54 -4.78 6.23 -5.04
CA THR A 54 -3.84 6.65 -6.10
C THR A 54 -3.79 8.17 -6.37
N LYS A 55 -4.87 8.90 -6.09
CA LYS A 55 -4.92 10.34 -6.32
C LYS A 55 -4.28 11.17 -5.21
N ASP A 56 -3.98 10.59 -4.05
CA ASP A 56 -3.52 11.35 -2.89
C ASP A 56 -2.03 11.73 -3.01
N PHE A 57 -1.25 10.90 -3.71
CA PHE A 57 0.21 11.04 -3.80
C PHE A 57 0.73 10.68 -5.19
N ASN A 58 1.70 11.44 -5.67
CA ASN A 58 2.57 11.07 -6.78
C ASN A 58 3.89 10.52 -6.21
N ILE A 59 4.26 9.31 -6.63
CA ILE A 59 5.53 8.68 -6.27
C ILE A 59 6.39 8.60 -7.53
N SER A 60 7.55 9.26 -7.50
CA SER A 60 8.53 9.19 -8.59
C SER A 60 9.35 7.90 -8.51
N THR A 61 10.07 7.60 -9.60
CA THR A 61 10.90 6.38 -9.72
C THR A 61 12.05 6.31 -8.73
N ASP A 62 12.47 7.44 -8.14
CA ASP A 62 13.50 7.54 -7.10
C ASP A 62 12.92 7.51 -5.67
N GLY A 63 11.61 7.33 -5.53
CA GLY A 63 10.93 7.23 -4.24
C GLY A 63 10.52 8.57 -3.63
N ALA A 64 10.71 9.70 -4.33
CA ALA A 64 10.19 10.98 -3.85
C ALA A 64 8.65 10.98 -3.88
N VAL A 65 8.06 11.52 -2.83
CA VAL A 65 6.61 11.53 -2.62
C VAL A 65 6.12 12.97 -2.64
N THR A 66 5.21 13.28 -3.56
CA THR A 66 4.52 14.58 -3.59
C THR A 66 3.05 14.38 -3.26
N LYS A 67 2.54 15.09 -2.26
CA LYS A 67 1.11 15.08 -1.93
C LYS A 67 0.36 15.94 -2.94
N ASN A 68 -0.75 15.41 -3.47
CA ASN A 68 -1.63 16.14 -4.37
C ASN A 68 -2.64 17.00 -3.59
N ASP A 69 -3.36 17.84 -4.33
CA ASP A 69 -4.47 18.60 -3.77
C ASP A 69 -5.52 17.68 -3.13
N PRO A 70 -6.15 18.09 -2.01
CA PRO A 70 -7.18 17.31 -1.37
C PRO A 70 -8.31 16.96 -2.33
N ARG A 71 -8.62 15.67 -2.42
CA ARG A 71 -9.79 15.16 -3.14
C ARG A 71 -11.06 15.33 -2.33
N ASP A 72 -12.20 15.35 -3.01
CA ASP A 72 -13.52 15.25 -2.36
C ASP A 72 -13.71 13.83 -1.79
N ALA A 73 -13.84 13.72 -0.46
CA ALA A 73 -13.90 12.44 0.23
C ALA A 73 -15.18 11.64 -0.05
N GLU A 74 -16.30 12.30 -0.38
CA GLU A 74 -17.58 11.64 -0.64
C GLU A 74 -17.59 10.98 -2.01
N SER A 75 -17.05 11.68 -3.01
CA SER A 75 -16.94 11.14 -4.36
C SER A 75 -15.67 10.35 -4.56
N HIS A 76 -14.68 10.41 -3.66
CA HIS A 76 -13.42 9.69 -3.84
C HIS A 76 -13.12 8.71 -2.70
N TYR A 77 -13.31 7.42 -2.93
CA TYR A 77 -12.92 6.39 -1.98
C TYR A 77 -12.60 5.08 -2.69
N SER A 78 -11.99 4.16 -1.95
CA SER A 78 -11.73 2.79 -2.39
C SER A 78 -12.33 1.83 -1.38
N LEU A 79 -13.27 0.99 -1.82
CA LEU A 79 -13.81 -0.09 -0.99
C LEU A 79 -13.22 -1.42 -1.45
N VAL A 80 -12.50 -2.07 -0.54
CA VAL A 80 -11.84 -3.36 -0.81
C VAL A 80 -12.23 -4.42 0.20
N GLY A 81 -12.30 -5.65 -0.27
CA GLY A 81 -12.37 -6.83 0.57
C GLY A 81 -10.97 -7.38 0.80
N CYS A 82 -10.73 -7.86 2.01
CA CYS A 82 -9.48 -8.48 2.41
C CYS A 82 -9.77 -9.88 3.00
N THR A 83 -9.10 -10.92 2.51
CA THR A 83 -9.07 -12.24 3.17
C THR A 83 -7.64 -12.67 3.48
N CYS A 84 -7.51 -13.41 4.56
CA CYS A 84 -6.27 -14.08 4.95
C CYS A 84 -6.53 -15.57 5.12
N ALA A 85 -5.56 -16.38 4.68
CA ALA A 85 -5.51 -17.80 4.91
C ALA A 85 -4.06 -18.15 5.34
N PRO A 86 -3.83 -18.70 6.55
CA PRO A 86 -4.80 -18.95 7.64
C PRO A 86 -5.57 -17.71 8.12
N ALA A 87 -6.66 -17.94 8.86
CA ALA A 87 -7.49 -16.85 9.38
C ALA A 87 -6.68 -15.90 10.27
N PHE A 88 -6.97 -14.60 10.19
CA PHE A 88 -6.27 -13.56 10.95
C PHE A 88 -6.24 -13.87 12.45
N GLN A 89 -5.04 -13.82 13.05
CA GLN A 89 -4.83 -13.85 14.49
C GLN A 89 -4.03 -12.61 14.90
N PHE A 90 -4.37 -12.01 16.06
CA PHE A 90 -3.61 -10.87 16.59
C PHE A 90 -2.14 -11.22 16.88
N GLN A 91 -1.85 -12.48 17.18
CA GLN A 91 -0.49 -12.97 17.45
C GLN A 91 0.38 -12.96 16.20
N ASP A 92 -0.24 -13.03 15.01
CA ASP A 92 0.43 -13.00 13.70
C ASP A 92 0.41 -11.59 13.08
N PHE A 93 -0.18 -10.61 13.78
CA PHE A 93 -0.26 -9.23 13.32
C PHE A 93 0.87 -8.39 13.92
N GLU A 94 1.60 -7.71 13.05
CA GLU A 94 2.64 -6.78 13.43
C GLU A 94 2.35 -5.42 12.80
N LEU A 95 2.29 -4.38 13.63
CA LEU A 95 2.23 -2.99 13.17
C LEU A 95 3.64 -2.41 13.22
N ALA A 96 4.16 -2.04 12.05
CA ALA A 96 5.51 -1.50 11.94
C ALA A 96 5.67 -0.16 12.66
N LYS A 97 6.81 0.02 13.34
CA LYS A 97 7.29 1.33 13.79
C LYS A 97 8.04 2.05 12.70
N ARG A 98 7.85 3.37 12.61
CA ARG A 98 8.51 4.19 11.60
C ARG A 98 10.02 4.12 11.72
N SER A 99 10.57 4.36 12.92
CA SER A 99 12.02 4.34 13.15
C SER A 99 12.68 3.02 12.75
N GLU A 100 12.03 1.90 13.03
CA GLU A 100 12.53 0.57 12.67
C GLU A 100 12.54 0.34 11.16
N LEU A 101 11.46 0.70 10.46
CA LEU A 101 11.41 0.58 9.00
C LEU A 101 12.39 1.53 8.31
N VAL A 102 12.51 2.78 8.75
CA VAL A 102 13.47 3.73 8.17
C VAL A 102 14.90 3.22 8.34
N THR A 103 15.22 2.60 9.47
CA THR A 103 16.54 1.99 9.71
C THR A 103 16.80 0.82 8.74
N ARG A 104 15.80 -0.02 8.46
CA ARG A 104 15.91 -1.16 7.54
C ARG A 104 15.92 -0.73 6.06
N PHE A 105 15.18 0.31 5.73
CA PHE A 105 14.93 0.78 4.35
C PHE A 105 15.23 2.28 4.21
N PRO A 106 16.49 2.73 4.44
CA PRO A 106 16.82 4.15 4.52
C PRO A 106 16.55 4.90 3.21
N LYS A 107 16.57 4.21 2.06
CA LYS A 107 16.27 4.80 0.74
C LYS A 107 14.80 5.18 0.56
N HIS A 108 13.90 4.61 1.37
CA HIS A 108 12.45 4.73 1.22
C HIS A 108 11.80 5.51 2.37
N GLU A 109 12.58 6.31 3.09
CA GLU A 109 12.14 7.08 4.27
C GLU A 109 10.87 7.89 4.01
N HIS A 110 10.76 8.54 2.85
CA HIS A 110 9.58 9.34 2.49
C HIS A 110 8.31 8.50 2.38
N LEU A 111 8.39 7.31 1.76
CA LEU A 111 7.26 6.38 1.64
C LEU A 111 6.86 5.79 2.98
N ILE A 112 7.85 5.44 3.80
CA ILE A 112 7.61 4.91 5.15
C ILE A 112 6.96 5.99 6.02
N SER A 113 7.47 7.21 6.00
CA SER A 113 6.91 8.33 6.77
C SER A 113 5.48 8.68 6.36
N LEU A 114 5.13 8.47 5.09
CA LEU A 114 3.76 8.63 4.59
C LEU A 114 2.80 7.62 5.22
N LEU A 115 3.19 6.35 5.33
CA LEU A 115 2.30 5.24 5.67
C LEU A 115 2.38 4.77 7.13
N THR A 116 3.19 5.43 7.95
CA THR A 116 3.38 5.12 9.37
C THR A 116 3.13 6.35 10.22
N TYR A 117 2.83 6.17 11.50
CA TYR A 117 2.82 7.26 12.47
C TYR A 117 4.24 7.56 12.96
N PRO A 118 4.56 8.82 13.33
CA PRO A 118 5.77 9.09 14.10
C PRO A 118 5.69 8.35 15.43
N ASP A 119 6.82 7.83 15.88
CA ASP A 119 6.96 7.23 17.21
C ASP A 119 6.86 8.30 18.31
#